data_AF-A0A4Q3RZW4-F1
#
_entry.id   AF-A0A4Q3RZW4-F1
#
_cell.length_a   1.000
_cell.length_b   1.000
_cell.length_c   1.000
_cell.angle_alpha   90.00
_cell.angle_beta   90.00
_cell.angle_gamma   90.00
#
_symmetry.space_group_name_H-M   'P 1'
#
loop_
_entity.id
_entity.type
_entity.pdbx_description
1 polymer ?
#
loop_
_entity_poly.entity_id
_entity_poly.type
_entity_poly.pdbx_seq_one_letter_code
_entity_poly.pdbx_strand_id
1 'polypeptide(L)'
;MPWATNRSGSRGGSRSPGTGGRCTLMSEVDFTTRFGAVYEDSPWVADGVLAHAAELTTAEAMAAAMAEVVDAAPYERKLALIRAHPQLASRAKMADASVKEQSGAGLDQCSPEEFEAFQRLNSAYNARFGFPFIVAVKG
;
A
#
# COMPACT_ATOMS: atom_id res chain seq x y z
N MET A 1 24.21 -54.22 -13.27
CA MET A 1 23.63 -55.05 -14.36
C MET A 1 23.16 -56.37 -13.75
N PRO A 2 22.01 -56.95 -14.13
CA PRO A 2 21.57 -57.06 -15.53
C PRO A 2 20.06 -56.78 -15.81
N TRP A 3 19.77 -56.45 -17.09
CA TRP A 3 18.69 -56.92 -18.00
C TRP A 3 17.19 -56.91 -17.53
N ALA A 4 16.14 -56.55 -18.28
CA ALA A 4 15.92 -56.31 -19.71
C ALA A 4 14.53 -55.65 -20.00
N THR A 5 14.50 -54.87 -21.09
CA THR A 5 13.50 -54.73 -22.19
C THR A 5 11.98 -54.53 -21.96
N ASN A 6 11.54 -53.30 -22.29
CA ASN A 6 10.55 -52.88 -23.31
C ASN A 6 9.34 -53.79 -23.66
N ARG A 7 8.12 -53.21 -23.60
CA ARG A 7 7.09 -53.41 -24.63
C ARG A 7 6.15 -52.21 -24.75
N SER A 8 5.94 -51.82 -26.00
CA SER A 8 5.13 -50.72 -26.52
C SER A 8 3.65 -51.08 -26.77
N GLY A 9 2.76 -50.08 -26.69
CA GLY A 9 1.40 -50.07 -27.26
C GLY A 9 0.28 -50.20 -26.21
N SER A 10 -0.88 -49.55 -26.29
CA SER A 10 -1.46 -48.67 -27.30
C SER A 10 -2.68 -47.92 -26.69
N ARG A 11 -2.97 -46.74 -27.26
CA ARG A 11 -4.26 -46.02 -27.39
C ARG A 11 -5.41 -46.30 -26.38
N GLY A 12 -5.88 -45.23 -25.75
CA GLY A 12 -7.24 -45.16 -25.18
C GLY A 12 -7.45 -43.83 -24.49
N GLY A 13 -8.29 -42.97 -25.06
CA GLY A 13 -8.43 -41.59 -24.62
C GLY A 13 -9.14 -41.41 -23.28
N SER A 14 -8.83 -40.29 -22.64
CA SER A 14 -9.86 -39.40 -22.10
C SER A 14 -9.25 -38.01 -22.00
N ARG A 15 -9.60 -37.13 -22.96
CA ARG A 15 -9.62 -35.70 -22.67
C ARG A 15 -10.69 -35.51 -21.60
N SER A 16 -10.26 -35.39 -20.35
CA SER A 16 -11.09 -34.76 -19.32
C SER A 16 -10.79 -33.27 -19.37
N PRO A 17 -11.73 -32.41 -19.79
CA PRO A 17 -11.65 -30.99 -19.48
C PRO A 17 -11.98 -30.87 -18.00
N GLY A 18 -10.94 -30.90 -17.17
CA GLY A 18 -11.04 -30.69 -15.73
C GLY A 18 -11.29 -29.22 -15.43
N THR A 19 -12.55 -28.82 -15.62
CA THR A 19 -13.33 -27.99 -14.71
C THR A 19 -12.69 -26.70 -14.22
N GLY A 20 -13.09 -25.61 -14.88
CA GLY A 20 -13.39 -24.36 -14.20
C GLY A 20 -12.24 -23.75 -13.43
N GLY A 21 -11.36 -23.02 -14.13
CA GLY A 21 -10.69 -21.89 -13.51
C GLY A 21 -11.77 -21.07 -12.84
N ARG A 22 -11.83 -21.14 -11.50
CA ARG A 22 -12.72 -20.27 -10.75
C ARG A 22 -12.34 -18.86 -11.20
N CYS A 23 -13.27 -18.14 -11.81
CA CYS A 23 -13.24 -16.69 -11.86
C CYS A 23 -13.33 -16.21 -10.41
N THR A 24 -12.25 -16.39 -9.67
CA THR A 24 -12.15 -15.98 -8.28
C THR A 24 -11.45 -14.65 -8.32
N LEU A 25 -12.23 -13.63 -7.97
CA LEU A 25 -11.88 -12.66 -6.93
C LEU A 25 -10.40 -12.74 -6.53
N MET A 26 -9.69 -11.66 -6.82
CA MET A 26 -8.29 -11.41 -6.56
C MET A 26 -7.80 -12.12 -5.27
N SER A 27 -6.67 -12.83 -5.34
CA SER A 27 -6.14 -13.54 -4.17
C SER A 27 -5.79 -12.56 -3.04
N GLU A 28 -5.72 -13.03 -1.79
CA GLU A 28 -5.31 -12.21 -0.63
C GLU A 28 -3.97 -11.51 -0.87
N VAL A 29 -3.00 -12.23 -1.41
CA VAL A 29 -1.68 -11.69 -1.76
C VAL A 29 -1.79 -10.58 -2.81
N ASP A 30 -2.60 -10.79 -3.86
CA ASP A 30 -2.82 -9.79 -4.90
C ASP A 30 -3.56 -8.55 -4.36
N PHE A 31 -4.48 -8.75 -3.40
CA PHE A 31 -5.23 -7.68 -2.77
C PHE A 31 -4.34 -6.78 -1.92
N THR A 32 -3.59 -7.35 -0.99
CA THR A 32 -2.67 -6.58 -0.14
C THR A 32 -1.55 -5.93 -0.98
N THR A 33 -1.09 -6.58 -2.05
CA THR A 33 -0.14 -5.95 -3.00
C THR A 33 -0.74 -4.71 -3.67
N ARG A 34 -2.02 -4.76 -4.04
CA ARG A 34 -2.69 -3.66 -4.73
C ARG A 34 -3.09 -2.51 -3.80
N PHE A 35 -3.54 -2.82 -2.59
CA PHE A 35 -4.20 -1.87 -1.70
C PHE A 35 -3.44 -1.60 -0.40
N GLY A 36 -2.44 -2.41 -0.05
CA GLY A 36 -1.69 -2.28 1.21
C GLY A 36 -0.85 -1.00 1.31
N ALA A 37 -0.58 -0.33 0.19
CA ALA A 37 0.14 0.95 0.13
C ALA A 37 -0.78 2.18 0.16
N VAL A 38 -2.11 2.02 0.22
CA VAL A 38 -3.06 3.15 0.30
C VAL A 38 -2.87 3.94 1.60
N TYR A 39 -2.59 3.22 2.70
CA TYR A 39 -2.20 3.81 3.97
C TYR A 39 -0.70 3.56 4.19
N GLU A 40 0.06 4.63 4.37
CA GLU A 40 1.51 4.58 4.53
C GLU A 40 1.92 3.65 5.69
N ASP A 41 2.80 2.70 5.38
CA ASP A 41 3.30 1.66 6.30
C ASP A 41 2.19 0.96 7.12
N SER A 42 0.98 0.85 6.54
CA SER A 42 -0.22 0.38 7.24
C SER A 42 -1.06 -0.59 6.40
N PRO A 43 -0.49 -1.73 5.95
CA PRO A 43 -1.21 -2.72 5.15
C PRO A 43 -2.41 -3.33 5.87
N TRP A 44 -2.41 -3.27 7.21
CA TRP A 44 -3.49 -3.76 8.06
C TRP A 44 -4.86 -3.14 7.75
N VAL A 45 -4.90 -1.94 7.16
CA VAL A 45 -6.16 -1.32 6.76
C VAL A 45 -6.78 -2.08 5.57
N ALA A 46 -5.94 -2.48 4.61
CA ALA A 46 -6.36 -3.32 3.49
C ALA A 46 -6.75 -4.73 3.98
N ASP A 47 -5.98 -5.31 4.89
CA ASP A 47 -6.29 -6.62 5.46
C ASP A 47 -7.65 -6.63 6.18
N GLY A 48 -8.02 -5.50 6.81
CA GLY A 48 -9.30 -5.34 7.52
C GLY A 48 -10.55 -5.39 6.63
N VAL A 49 -10.43 -5.09 5.33
CA VAL A 49 -11.55 -5.14 4.37
C VAL A 49 -11.54 -6.39 3.49
N LEU A 50 -10.47 -7.20 3.57
CA LEU A 50 -10.23 -8.33 2.67
C LEU A 50 -11.41 -9.32 2.61
N ALA A 51 -12.02 -9.62 3.77
CA ALA A 51 -13.14 -10.56 3.86
C ALA A 51 -14.37 -10.15 3.04
N HIS A 52 -14.55 -8.84 2.81
CA HIS A 52 -15.67 -8.28 2.06
C HIS A 52 -15.25 -7.62 0.74
N ALA A 53 -13.97 -7.73 0.37
CA ALA A 53 -13.40 -7.08 -0.82
C ALA A 53 -14.14 -7.40 -2.12
N ALA A 54 -14.75 -8.59 -2.21
CA ALA A 54 -15.55 -9.03 -3.35
C ALA A 54 -16.82 -8.20 -3.57
N GLU A 55 -17.37 -7.62 -2.50
CA GLU A 55 -18.60 -6.83 -2.50
C GLU A 55 -18.32 -5.33 -2.74
N LEU A 56 -17.06 -4.91 -2.51
CA LEU A 56 -16.58 -3.53 -2.68
C LEU A 56 -16.21 -3.26 -4.14
N THR A 57 -17.23 -3.11 -4.98
CA THR A 57 -17.06 -3.01 -6.45
C THR A 57 -16.72 -1.60 -6.96
N THR A 58 -16.77 -0.57 -6.11
CA THR A 58 -16.41 0.81 -6.47
C THR A 58 -15.25 1.34 -5.63
N ALA A 59 -14.53 2.34 -6.15
CA ALA A 59 -13.44 2.98 -5.43
C ALA A 59 -13.95 3.68 -4.15
N GLU A 60 -15.14 4.28 -4.21
CA GLU A 60 -15.79 4.94 -3.09
C GLU A 60 -16.18 3.95 -2.01
N ALA A 61 -16.73 2.78 -2.37
CA ALA A 61 -17.07 1.72 -1.42
C ALA A 61 -15.81 1.17 -0.74
N MET A 62 -14.74 0.97 -1.51
CA MET A 62 -13.45 0.53 -0.98
C MET A 62 -12.86 1.57 0.00
N ALA A 63 -12.87 2.85 -0.38
CA ALA A 63 -12.36 3.93 0.46
C ALA A 63 -13.17 4.08 1.75
N ALA A 64 -14.49 3.99 1.67
CA ALA A 64 -15.37 4.04 2.84
C ALA A 64 -15.12 2.86 3.80
N ALA A 65 -15.03 1.62 3.28
CA ALA A 65 -14.75 0.44 4.10
C ALA A 65 -13.38 0.52 4.79
N MET A 66 -12.35 1.01 4.08
CA MET A 66 -11.03 1.21 4.67
C MET A 66 -11.04 2.31 5.75
N ALA A 67 -11.79 3.40 5.54
CA ALA A 67 -11.97 4.44 6.55
C ALA A 67 -12.64 3.88 7.81
N GLU A 68 -13.67 3.04 7.67
CA GLU A 68 -14.33 2.36 8.80
C GLU A 68 -13.37 1.46 9.58
N VAL A 69 -12.48 0.74 8.90
CA VAL A 69 -11.43 -0.06 9.54
C VAL A 69 -10.51 0.82 10.40
N VAL A 70 -10.14 2.00 9.91
CA VAL A 70 -9.35 2.96 10.69
C VAL A 70 -10.16 3.51 11.86
N ASP A 71 -11.41 3.91 11.64
CA ASP A 71 -12.28 4.49 12.67
C ASP A 71 -12.59 3.51 13.81
N ALA A 72 -12.71 2.22 13.51
CA ALA A 72 -12.89 1.17 14.51
C ALA A 72 -11.59 0.79 15.25
N ALA A 73 -10.41 1.20 14.74
CA ALA A 73 -9.14 0.80 15.33
C ALA A 73 -8.88 1.47 16.70
N PRO A 74 -8.15 0.79 17.61
CA PRO A 74 -7.69 1.39 18.86
C PRO A 74 -6.89 2.67 18.64
N TYR A 75 -6.92 3.57 19.61
CA TYR A 75 -6.23 4.85 19.56
C TYR A 75 -4.73 4.70 19.22
N GLU A 76 -4.07 3.71 19.81
CA GLU A 76 -2.65 3.43 19.62
C GLU A 76 -2.35 3.07 18.16
N ARG A 77 -3.25 2.35 17.50
CA ARG A 77 -3.11 1.95 16.10
C ARG A 77 -3.34 3.12 15.16
N LYS A 78 -4.33 3.97 15.44
CA LYS A 78 -4.54 5.24 14.73
C LYS A 78 -3.33 6.16 14.87
N LEU A 79 -2.78 6.28 16.07
CA LEU A 79 -1.60 7.09 16.32
C LEU A 79 -0.35 6.53 15.62
N ALA A 80 -0.18 5.20 15.58
CA ALA A 80 0.89 4.56 14.83
C ALA A 80 0.79 4.86 13.32
N LEU A 81 -0.42 4.77 12.75
CA LEU A 81 -0.68 5.14 11.35
C LEU A 81 -0.31 6.61 11.08
N ILE A 82 -0.70 7.54 11.94
CA ILE A 82 -0.34 8.96 11.79
C ILE A 82 1.19 9.14 11.88
N ARG A 83 1.85 8.43 12.79
CA ARG A 83 3.31 8.50 12.98
C ARG A 83 4.12 7.87 11.85
N ALA A 84 3.54 6.91 11.12
CA ALA A 84 4.17 6.30 9.96
C ALA A 84 4.34 7.29 8.79
N HIS A 85 3.57 8.38 8.76
CA HIS A 85 3.65 9.33 7.67
C HIS A 85 4.99 10.06 7.65
N PRO A 86 5.66 10.14 6.48
CA PRO A 86 6.87 10.94 6.35
C PRO A 86 6.54 12.40 6.62
N GLN A 87 7.45 13.11 7.30
CA GLN A 87 7.29 14.53 7.54
C GLN A 87 7.27 15.29 6.21
N LEU A 88 6.43 16.32 6.12
CA LEU A 88 6.44 17.24 4.99
C LEU A 88 7.85 17.84 4.85
N ALA A 89 8.38 17.88 3.63
CA ALA A 89 9.77 18.29 3.33
C ALA A 89 10.88 17.39 3.92
N SER A 90 10.60 16.15 4.37
CA SER A 90 11.66 15.24 4.85
C SER A 90 12.40 14.45 3.77
N ARG A 91 11.89 14.40 2.53
CA ARG A 91 12.51 13.60 1.45
C ARG A 91 13.74 14.26 0.79
N ALA A 92 14.04 15.51 1.09
CA ALA A 92 15.18 16.21 0.51
C ALA A 92 16.43 16.13 1.39
N LYS A 93 16.99 14.92 1.57
CA LYS A 93 18.45 14.85 1.37
C LYS A 93 18.64 15.03 -0.12
N MET A 94 18.84 16.29 -0.53
CA MET A 94 19.06 16.69 -1.92
C MET A 94 20.23 15.91 -2.51
N ALA A 95 19.89 14.85 -3.25
CA ALA A 95 20.66 14.41 -4.40
C ALA A 95 19.82 14.78 -5.62
N ASP A 96 20.45 15.33 -6.66
CA ASP A 96 19.84 15.92 -7.86
C ASP A 96 18.74 15.08 -8.55
N ALA A 97 18.66 13.78 -8.25
CA ALA A 97 17.65 12.87 -8.79
C ALA A 97 16.26 12.99 -8.13
N SER A 98 16.12 13.58 -6.93
CA SER A 98 14.84 13.58 -6.17
C SER A 98 13.85 14.68 -6.60
N VAL A 99 14.27 15.65 -7.42
CA VAL A 99 13.47 16.82 -7.84
C VAL A 99 12.23 16.41 -8.65
N LYS A 100 12.28 15.32 -9.42
CA LYS A 100 11.16 14.92 -10.31
C LYS A 100 9.92 14.40 -9.57
N GLU A 101 10.08 13.83 -8.37
CA GLU A 101 8.97 13.27 -7.60
C GLU A 101 8.29 14.28 -6.67
N GLN A 102 8.87 15.48 -6.50
CA GLN A 102 8.42 16.50 -5.54
C GLN A 102 7.56 17.61 -6.16
N SER A 103 7.40 17.61 -7.48
CA SER A 103 6.61 18.59 -8.27
C SER A 103 5.13 18.66 -7.90
N GLY A 104 4.60 17.64 -7.22
CA GLY A 104 3.18 17.57 -6.86
C GLY A 104 2.77 18.39 -5.63
N ALA A 105 3.70 18.94 -4.87
CA ALA A 105 3.42 19.65 -3.61
C ALA A 105 3.99 21.09 -3.55
N GLY A 106 4.64 21.57 -4.63
CA GLY A 106 5.30 22.88 -4.66
C GLY A 106 6.52 23.01 -3.73
N LEU A 107 6.96 21.92 -3.11
CA LEU A 107 8.11 21.88 -2.19
C LEU A 107 9.46 21.87 -2.93
N ASP A 108 9.44 21.67 -4.24
CA ASP A 108 10.58 21.77 -5.14
C ASP A 108 11.02 23.22 -5.40
N GLN A 109 10.26 24.21 -4.91
CA GLN A 109 10.54 25.64 -5.06
C GLN A 109 11.02 26.32 -3.77
N CYS A 110 11.18 25.58 -2.67
CA CYS A 110 11.61 26.19 -1.41
C CYS A 110 13.07 26.65 -1.48
N SER A 111 13.32 27.89 -1.08
CA SER A 111 14.67 28.37 -0.83
C SER A 111 15.32 27.61 0.36
N PRO A 112 16.65 27.61 0.48
CA PRO A 112 17.32 27.04 1.65
C PRO A 112 16.79 27.59 2.99
N GLU A 113 16.49 28.89 3.05
CA GLU A 113 15.94 29.55 4.24
C GLU A 113 14.51 29.09 4.55
N GLU A 114 13.68 28.91 3.52
CA GLU A 114 12.33 28.36 3.65
C GLU A 114 12.38 26.91 4.14
N PHE A 115 13.32 26.11 3.62
CA PHE A 115 13.54 24.75 4.07
C PHE A 115 13.96 24.67 5.54
N GLU A 116 14.88 25.52 5.98
CA GLU A 116 15.25 25.64 7.40
C GLU A 116 14.05 26.05 8.26
N ALA A 117 13.24 27.00 7.79
CA ALA A 117 12.00 27.38 8.48
C ALA A 117 11.03 26.21 8.61
N PHE A 118 10.83 25.43 7.54
CA PHE A 118 10.01 24.22 7.55
C PHE A 118 10.52 23.19 8.55
N GLN A 119 11.82 22.93 8.60
CA GLN A 119 12.40 21.98 9.56
C GLN A 119 12.18 22.44 11.02
N ARG A 120 12.33 23.74 11.31
CA ARG A 120 12.05 24.29 12.64
C ARG A 120 10.57 24.13 13.01
N LEU A 121 9.66 24.42 12.08
CA LEU A 121 8.22 24.30 12.31
C LEU A 121 7.80 22.84 12.52
N ASN A 122 8.31 21.91 11.71
CA ASN A 122 8.07 20.48 11.88
C ASN A 122 8.57 19.99 13.26
N SER A 123 9.76 20.42 13.67
CA SER A 123 10.33 20.07 14.98
C SER A 123 9.48 20.59 16.13
N ALA A 124 9.05 21.86 16.05
CA ALA A 124 8.19 22.47 17.07
C ALA A 124 6.80 21.81 17.12
N TYR A 125 6.23 21.46 15.97
CA TYR A 125 4.95 20.74 15.89
C TYR A 125 5.06 19.35 16.53
N ASN A 126 6.07 18.57 16.13
CA ASN A 126 6.26 17.22 16.66
C ASN A 126 6.51 17.25 18.17
N ALA A 127 7.34 18.17 18.67
CA ALA A 127 7.55 18.35 20.11
C ALA A 127 6.25 18.67 20.88
N ARG A 128 5.30 19.38 20.25
CA ARG A 128 4.03 19.75 20.87
C ARG A 128 2.97 18.65 20.80
N PHE A 129 2.86 17.94 19.68
CA PHE A 129 1.74 17.03 19.38
C PHE A 129 2.13 15.55 19.37
N GLY A 130 3.43 15.22 19.26
CA GLY A 130 3.95 13.86 19.33
C GLY A 130 3.73 13.02 18.06
N PHE A 131 3.47 13.66 16.92
CA PHE A 131 3.35 13.05 15.60
C PHE A 131 3.69 14.07 14.47
N PRO A 132 3.97 13.61 13.23
CA PRO A 132 4.32 14.46 12.10
C PRO A 132 3.21 15.45 11.72
N PHE A 133 3.58 16.62 11.20
CA PHE A 133 2.63 17.50 10.51
C PHE A 133 2.28 16.89 9.14
N ILE A 134 0.99 16.67 8.90
CA ILE A 134 0.47 16.02 7.69
C ILE A 134 -0.53 16.97 7.02
N VAL A 135 -0.41 17.12 5.71
CA VAL A 135 -1.35 17.87 4.87
C VAL A 135 -1.56 17.14 3.55
N ALA A 136 -2.79 17.11 3.06
CA ALA A 136 -3.10 16.55 1.74
C ALA A 136 -2.65 17.55 0.66
N VAL A 137 -1.59 17.21 -0.08
CA VAL A 137 -0.96 18.07 -1.10
C VAL A 137 -1.45 17.80 -2.52
N LYS A 138 -2.28 16.78 -2.74
CA LYS A 138 -2.88 16.47 -4.04
C LYS A 138 -4.40 16.49 -3.92
N GLY A 139 -5.01 17.38 -4.69
CA GLY A 139 -6.44 17.56 -4.92
C GLY A 139 -6.63 18.26 -6.25
#